data_AF-A0A1I0QNS8-F1
#
_entry.id   AF-A0A1I0QNS8-F1
#
_cell.length_a   1.000
_cell.length_b   1.000
_cell.length_c   1.000
_cell.angle_alpha   90.00
_cell.angle_beta   90.00
_cell.angle_gamma   90.00
#
_symmetry.space_group_name_H-M   'P 1'
#
loop_
_entity.id
_entity.type
_entity.pdbx_description
1 polymer ?
#
loop_
_entity_poly.entity_id
_entity_poly.type
_entity_poly.pdbx_seq_one_letter_code
_entity_poly.pdbx_strand_id
1 'polypeptide(L)'
;MVIRCKYCGAEYNSREGNCPDCGAAPAGDEIEKQKEQDEQALKDFRKIAAAEFDRTHPYRERLSPRNRNVVKAMIILVALVMTITMILMFILIRSMMMTG
;
A
#
# COMPACT_ATOMS: atom_id res chain seq x y z
N MET A 1 14.84 -18.00 -12.81
CA MET A 1 13.89 -17.70 -13.88
C MET A 1 14.26 -18.63 -15.02
N VAL A 2 13.41 -19.62 -15.30
CA VAL A 2 13.70 -20.63 -16.33
C VAL A 2 13.01 -20.19 -17.62
N ILE A 3 13.77 -20.10 -18.70
CA ILE A 3 13.27 -19.74 -20.03
C ILE A 3 13.57 -20.88 -21.01
N ARG A 4 12.78 -20.97 -22.07
CA ARG A 4 12.96 -21.97 -23.12
C ARG A 4 13.73 -21.38 -24.29
N CYS A 5 14.79 -22.05 -24.74
CA CYS A 5 15.56 -21.59 -25.87
C CYS A 5 14.76 -21.73 -27.18
N LYS A 6 14.60 -20.65 -27.95
CA LYS A 6 13.93 -20.69 -29.27
C LYS A 6 14.61 -21.59 -30.30
N TYR A 7 15.92 -21.82 -30.16
CA TYR A 7 16.71 -22.55 -31.15
C TYR A 7 16.72 -24.06 -30.90
N CYS A 8 16.93 -24.49 -29.65
CA CYS A 8 17.04 -25.92 -29.30
C CYS A 8 15.88 -26.44 -28.43
N GLY A 9 15.00 -25.57 -27.92
CA GLY A 9 13.87 -25.94 -27.07
C GLY A 9 14.23 -26.31 -25.63
N ALA A 10 15.52 -26.25 -25.26
CA ALA A 10 15.99 -26.54 -23.91
C ALA A 10 15.55 -25.49 -22.89
N GLU A 11 15.25 -25.92 -21.67
CA GLU A 11 14.91 -25.04 -20.56
C GLU A 11 16.17 -24.73 -19.75
N TYR A 12 16.47 -23.44 -19.54
CA TYR A 12 17.66 -23.02 -18.83
C TYR A 12 17.42 -21.72 -18.05
N ASN A 13 18.32 -21.40 -17.12
CA ASN A 13 18.19 -20.21 -16.29
C ASN A 13 18.62 -18.97 -17.08
N SER A 14 17.72 -18.00 -17.26
CA SER A 14 18.02 -16.77 -17.99
C SER A 14 19.14 -15.93 -17.36
N ARG A 15 19.51 -16.20 -16.10
CA ARG A 15 20.66 -15.58 -15.43
C ARG A 15 22.02 -16.02 -15.97
N GLU A 16 22.10 -17.16 -16.65
CA GLU A 16 23.36 -17.71 -17.19
C GLU A 16 23.79 -17.04 -18.50
N GLY A 17 22.97 -16.12 -19.01
CA GLY A 17 23.31 -15.28 -20.15
C GLY A 17 23.13 -15.95 -21.50
N ASN A 18 23.60 -17.18 -21.69
CA ASN A 18 23.44 -17.95 -22.94
C ASN A 18 22.85 -19.34 -22.66
N CYS A 19 22.17 -19.93 -23.64
CA CYS A 19 21.68 -21.30 -23.52
C CYS A 19 22.86 -22.28 -23.42
N PRO A 20 22.91 -23.14 -22.39
CA PRO A 20 24.02 -24.07 -22.20
C PRO A 20 24.10 -25.14 -23.30
N ASP A 21 22.96 -25.48 -23.93
CA ASP A 21 22.91 -26.53 -24.96
C ASP A 21 23.30 -26.06 -26.36
N CYS A 22 22.97 -24.82 -26.74
CA CYS A 22 23.20 -24.33 -28.10
C CYS A 22 23.99 -23.01 -28.18
N GLY A 23 24.33 -22.40 -27.05
CA GLY A 23 25.07 -21.14 -26.97
C GLY A 23 24.29 -19.90 -27.41
N ALA A 24 23.01 -20.04 -27.81
CA ALA A 24 22.21 -18.92 -28.26
C ALA A 24 21.85 -17.96 -27.11
N ALA A 25 21.83 -16.66 -27.42
CA ALA A 25 21.40 -15.65 -26.48
C ALA A 25 19.88 -15.73 -26.23
N PRO A 26 19.41 -15.38 -25.02
CA PRO A 26 18.00 -15.32 -24.69
C PRO A 26 17.32 -14.20 -25.46
N ALA A 27 16.09 -14.46 -25.89
CA ALA A 27 15.24 -13.40 -26.45
C ALA A 27 14.79 -12.47 -25.31
N GLY A 28 15.23 -11.21 -25.32
CA GLY A 28 14.92 -10.22 -24.28
C GLY A 28 13.41 -10.07 -24.03
N ASP A 29 12.61 -10.14 -25.10
CA ASP A 29 11.15 -9.99 -25.08
C ASP A 29 10.44 -11.08 -24.25
N GLU A 30 11.00 -12.30 -24.19
CA GLU A 30 10.44 -13.41 -23.40
C GLU A 30 10.75 -13.26 -21.92
N ILE A 31 11.93 -12.73 -21.59
CA ILE A 31 12.31 -12.40 -20.21
C ILE A 31 11.40 -11.29 -19.67
N GLU A 32 11.06 -10.30 -20.48
CA GLU A 32 10.20 -9.19 -20.04
C GLU A 32 8.76 -9.66 -19.79
N LYS A 33 8.16 -10.38 -20.76
CA LYS A 33 6.81 -10.94 -20.60
C LYS A 33 6.68 -11.86 -19.40
N GLN A 34 7.68 -12.68 -19.14
CA GLN A 34 7.61 -13.64 -18.06
C GLN A 34 7.86 -12.99 -16.69
N LYS A 35 8.64 -11.90 -16.62
CA LYS A 35 8.70 -11.04 -15.42
C LYS A 35 7.35 -10.40 -15.12
N GLU A 36 6.65 -9.88 -16.13
CA GLU A 36 5.33 -9.29 -15.95
C GLU A 36 4.32 -10.33 -15.42
N GLN A 37 4.36 -11.55 -15.96
CA GLN A 37 3.52 -12.66 -15.49
C GLN A 37 3.85 -13.06 -14.04
N ASP A 38 5.13 -13.20 -13.70
CA ASP A 38 5.56 -13.54 -12.33
C ASP A 38 5.17 -12.45 -11.33
N GLU A 39 5.31 -11.17 -11.70
CA GLU A 39 4.94 -10.04 -10.85
C GLU A 39 3.41 -9.99 -10.63
N GLN A 40 2.63 -10.27 -11.68
CA GLN A 40 1.19 -10.33 -11.59
C GLN A 40 0.74 -11.50 -10.69
N ALA A 41 1.32 -12.69 -10.86
CA ALA A 41 1.05 -13.85 -10.03
C ALA A 41 1.40 -13.58 -8.55
N LEU A 42 2.50 -12.88 -8.28
CA LEU A 42 2.90 -12.50 -6.92
C LEU A 42 1.90 -11.52 -6.28
N LYS A 43 1.37 -10.56 -7.06
CA LYS A 43 0.35 -9.61 -6.60
C LYS A 43 -0.94 -10.34 -6.22
N ASP A 44 -1.37 -11.30 -7.04
CA ASP A 44 -2.59 -12.06 -6.76
C ASP A 44 -2.42 -13.00 -5.57
N PHE A 45 -1.26 -13.64 -5.43
CA PHE A 45 -0.94 -14.45 -4.24
C PHE A 45 -0.95 -13.62 -2.95
N ARG A 46 -0.40 -12.39 -2.98
CA ARG A 46 -0.44 -11.47 -1.84
C ARG A 46 -1.86 -11.08 -1.45
N LYS A 47 -2.75 -10.84 -2.42
CA LYS A 47 -4.16 -10.52 -2.15
C LYS A 47 -4.86 -11.69 -1.46
N ILE A 48 -4.65 -12.92 -1.93
CA ILE A 48 -5.23 -14.12 -1.34
C ILE A 48 -4.70 -14.32 0.08
N ALA A 49 -3.39 -14.19 0.28
CA ALA A 49 -2.77 -14.30 1.60
C ALA A 49 -3.27 -13.22 2.58
N ALA A 50 -3.46 -11.98 2.12
CA ALA A 50 -4.02 -10.91 2.94
C ALA A 50 -5.48 -11.22 3.34
N ALA A 51 -6.31 -11.69 2.40
CA ALA A 51 -7.68 -12.08 2.69
C ALA A 51 -7.77 -13.23 3.69
N GLU A 52 -6.87 -14.22 3.59
CA GLU A 52 -6.81 -15.34 4.54
C GLU A 52 -6.26 -14.91 5.91
N PHE A 53 -5.32 -13.97 5.92
CA PHE A 53 -4.81 -13.36 7.16
C PHE A 53 -5.93 -12.61 7.90
N ASP A 54 -6.74 -11.82 7.20
CA ASP A 54 -7.86 -11.08 7.78
C ASP A 54 -8.94 -12.01 8.36
N ARG A 55 -9.16 -13.18 7.72
CA ARG A 55 -10.09 -14.21 8.25
C ARG A 55 -9.58 -14.85 9.54
N THR A 56 -8.29 -15.17 9.59
CA THR A 56 -7.67 -15.90 10.70
C THR A 56 -7.31 -14.99 11.88
N HIS A 57 -7.09 -13.70 11.62
CA HIS A 57 -6.73 -12.69 12.61
C HIS A 57 -7.76 -11.55 12.61
N PRO A 58 -9.00 -11.81 13.07
CA PRO A 58 -10.02 -10.77 13.14
C PRO A 58 -9.48 -9.61 13.98
N TYR A 59 -9.48 -8.42 13.39
CA TYR A 59 -9.05 -7.20 14.05
C TYR A 59 -9.85 -7.02 15.35
N ARG A 60 -9.22 -7.25 16.50
CA ARG A 60 -9.79 -6.91 17.80
C ARG A 60 -9.57 -5.43 18.01
N GLU A 61 -10.65 -4.65 18.08
CA GLU A 61 -10.59 -3.27 18.56
C GLU A 61 -9.87 -3.26 19.91
N ARG A 62 -8.65 -2.68 19.95
CA ARG A 62 -7.85 -2.58 21.18
C ARG A 62 -8.43 -1.62 22.21
N LEU A 63 -9.51 -0.93 21.88
CA LEU A 63 -10.15 0.06 22.74
C LEU A 63 -11.33 -0.60 23.47
N SER A 64 -11.22 -0.70 24.79
CA SER A 64 -12.35 -1.06 25.64
C SER A 64 -13.53 -0.11 25.38
N PRO A 65 -14.78 -0.58 25.47
CA PRO A 65 -15.97 0.25 25.19
C PRO A 65 -16.02 1.51 26.07
N ARG A 66 -15.45 1.45 27.27
CA ARG A 66 -15.31 2.59 28.19
C ARG A 66 -14.36 3.67 27.63
N ASN A 67 -13.24 3.27 27.06
CA ASN A 67 -12.26 4.22 26.50
C ASN A 67 -12.77 4.85 25.20
N ARG A 68 -13.61 4.17 24.43
CA ARG A 68 -14.20 4.73 23.20
C ARG A 68 -15.05 5.97 23.47
N ASN A 69 -15.87 5.94 24.53
CA ASN A 69 -16.71 7.09 24.90
C ASN A 69 -15.88 8.25 25.44
N VAL A 70 -14.80 7.96 26.18
CA VAL A 70 -13.86 8.98 26.68
C VAL A 70 -13.11 9.65 25.53
N VAL A 71 -12.61 8.87 24.56
CA VAL A 71 -11.91 9.41 23.38
C VAL A 71 -12.87 10.26 22.53
N LYS A 72 -14.11 9.81 22.31
CA LYS A 72 -15.13 10.61 21.61
C LYS A 72 -15.42 11.92 22.34
N ALA A 73 -15.58 11.89 23.66
CA ALA A 73 -15.81 13.08 24.46
C ALA A 73 -14.63 14.06 24.38
N MET A 74 -13.39 13.56 24.44
CA MET A 74 -12.17 14.36 24.26
C MET A 74 -12.13 15.04 22.89
N ILE A 75 -12.42 14.30 21.82
CA ILE A 75 -12.43 14.86 20.45
C ILE A 75 -13.47 15.99 20.33
N ILE A 76 -14.67 15.78 20.88
CA ILE A 76 -15.73 16.80 20.88
C ILE A 76 -15.29 18.03 21.67
N LEU A 77 -14.69 17.84 22.85
CA LEU A 77 -14.22 18.95 23.69
C LEU A 77 -13.14 19.77 22.98
N VAL A 78 -12.16 19.11 22.35
CA VAL A 78 -11.11 19.78 21.58
C VAL A 78 -11.70 20.57 20.42
N ALA A 79 -12.65 20.01 19.68
CA ALA A 79 -13.33 20.71 18.60
C ALA A 79 -14.08 21.96 19.10
N LEU A 80 -14.73 21.88 20.26
CA LEU A 80 -15.45 23.00 20.88
C LEU A 80 -14.51 24.12 21.33
N VAL A 81 -13.36 23.77 21.90
CA VAL A 81 -12.33 24.77 22.26
C VAL A 81 -11.79 25.46 21.01
N MET A 82 -11.51 24.71 19.94
CA MET A 82 -11.03 25.26 18.67
C MET A 82 -12.04 26.19 18.01
N THR A 83 -13.34 25.88 18.04
CA THR A 83 -14.36 26.76 17.47
C THR A 83 -14.51 28.05 18.27
N ILE A 84 -14.46 27.97 19.60
CA ILE A 84 -14.52 29.16 20.47
C ILE A 84 -13.31 30.07 20.21
N THR A 85 -12.09 29.52 20.15
CA THR A 85 -10.89 30.33 19.89
C THR A 85 -10.93 30.99 18.52
N MET A 86 -11.43 30.30 17.48
CA MET A 86 -11.62 30.90 16.16
C MET A 86 -12.64 32.05 16.17
N ILE A 87 -13.75 31.91 16.90
CA ILE A 87 -14.76 32.98 17.02
C ILE A 87 -14.18 34.19 17.75
N LEU A 88 -13.45 33.98 18.85
CA LEU A 88 -12.80 35.06 19.59
C LEU A 88 -11.79 35.81 18.72
N MET A 89 -10.95 35.09 17.98
CA MET A 89 -10.01 35.69 17.03
C MET A 89 -10.73 36.52 15.96
N PHE A 90 -11.86 36.02 15.43
CA PHE A 90 -12.65 36.75 14.46
C PHE A 90 -13.24 38.06 15.01
N ILE A 91 -13.74 38.05 16.25
CA ILE A 91 -14.26 39.24 16.92
C ILE A 91 -13.13 40.26 17.13
N LEU A 92 -11.96 39.81 17.59
CA LEU A 92 -10.80 40.69 17.80
C LEU A 92 -10.37 41.37 16.49
N ILE A 93 -10.23 40.59 15.41
CA ILE A 93 -9.89 41.14 14.09
C ILE A 93 -10.93 42.17 13.63
N ARG A 94 -12.22 41.87 13.79
CA ARG A 94 -13.29 42.80 13.41
C ARG A 94 -13.25 44.11 14.22
N SER A 95 -12.98 44.03 15.52
CA SER A 95 -12.84 45.21 16.37
C SER A 95 -11.66 46.08 15.93
N MET A 96 -10.51 45.48 15.59
CA MET A 96 -9.37 46.20 15.07
C MET A 96 -9.68 46.92 13.74
N MET A 97 -10.42 46.27 12.82
CA MET A 97 -10.78 46.89 11.54
C MET A 97 -11.78 48.05 11.65
N MET A 98 -12.60 48.11 12.70
CA MET A 98 -13.60 49.20 12.87
C MET A 98 -13.04 50.42 13.61
N THR A 99 -11.85 50.32 14.21
CA THR A 99 -11.27 51.40 15.03
C THR A 99 -10.14 52.16 14.31
N GLY A 100 -9.94 51.87 13.02
CA GLY A 100 -8.92 52.50 12.16
C GLY A 100 -9.51 53.33 11.04
#